data_AF-A0A3N5KN54-F1
#
_entry.id   AF-A0A3N5KN54-F1
#
_cell.length_a   1.000
_cell.length_b   1.000
_cell.length_c   1.000
_cell.angle_alpha   90.00
_cell.angle_beta   90.00
_cell.angle_gamma   90.00
#
_symmetry.space_group_name_H-M   'P 1'
#
loop_
_entity.id
_entity.type
_entity.pdbx_description
1 polymer ?
#
loop_
_entity_poly.entity_id
_entity_poly.type
_entity_poly.pdbx_seq_one_letter_code
_entity_poly.pdbx_strand_id
1 'polypeptide(L)'
;MERSWVRLTQTRPGSMSFMKFAREEINVTMEMQAAKSLMLNRKKLEIFLLDHAIEVILIVLMLVLSLNVSGFMTWSNWMNILRANSLKGVIAFGMTMVIIANLIDLSVGSTVALSGVIVARVCRDLAAGGMDLTLACIIGITISLLLAVAVGYMHGFFCHKAGMPPFIVTLVSYNALYGLAGMVSQGFPIANQYPEWFNVLGGGRIN
;
A
#
# COMPACT_ATOMS: atom_id res chain seq x y z
N MET A 1 65.72 -2.82 13.09
CA MET A 1 66.08 -1.38 13.19
C MET A 1 65.05 -0.70 14.08
N GLU A 2 65.19 -0.90 15.38
CA GLU A 2 64.14 -0.63 16.35
C GLU A 2 64.83 -0.01 17.57
N ARG A 3 64.98 1.32 17.58
CA ARG A 3 65.51 2.14 18.69
C ARG A 3 65.58 3.62 18.28
N SER A 4 64.44 4.30 18.23
CA SER A 4 64.44 5.78 18.13
C SER A 4 63.29 6.50 18.84
N TRP A 5 62.33 5.78 19.45
CA TRP A 5 61.16 6.42 20.08
C TRP A 5 61.33 6.80 21.57
N VAL A 6 62.49 6.54 22.19
CA VAL A 6 62.68 6.70 23.64
C VAL A 6 63.30 8.06 24.05
N ARG A 7 63.40 9.06 23.16
CA ARG A 7 64.20 10.27 23.44
C ARG A 7 63.52 11.64 23.30
N LEU A 8 62.18 11.73 23.39
CA LEU A 8 61.47 13.02 23.31
C LEU A 8 60.53 13.30 24.50
N THR A 9 60.85 12.88 25.72
CA THR A 9 59.98 13.16 26.87
C THR A 9 60.71 13.72 28.08
N GLN A 10 61.56 14.75 27.96
CA GLN A 10 62.00 15.55 29.12
C GLN A 10 62.35 17.01 28.78
N THR A 11 61.32 17.81 28.50
CA THR A 11 61.31 19.23 28.92
C THR A 11 59.96 19.48 29.57
N ARG A 12 59.93 19.56 30.91
CA ARG A 12 58.71 19.92 31.64
C ARG A 12 58.53 21.44 31.49
N PRO A 13 57.46 21.93 30.83
CA PRO A 13 57.17 23.36 30.82
C PRO A 13 56.92 23.81 32.26
N GLY A 14 57.22 25.08 32.57
CA GLY A 14 56.80 25.68 33.84
C GLY A 14 55.31 25.39 34.09
N SER A 15 54.94 25.07 35.33
CA SER A 15 53.61 24.51 35.69
C SER A 15 52.42 25.25 35.06
N MET A 16 52.54 26.57 34.90
CA MET A 16 51.53 27.44 34.30
C MET A 16 51.42 27.33 32.76
N SER A 17 52.53 27.06 32.06
CA SER A 17 52.57 26.85 30.61
C SER A 17 52.03 25.47 30.21
N PHE A 18 52.29 24.47 31.05
CA PHE A 18 51.78 23.11 30.85
C PHE A 18 50.25 23.06 31.05
N MET A 19 49.73 23.77 32.07
CA MET A 19 48.29 23.85 32.32
C MET A 19 47.51 24.55 31.19
N LYS A 20 48.09 25.58 30.58
CA LYS A 20 47.48 26.25 29.41
C LYS A 20 47.43 25.33 28.20
N PHE A 21 48.54 24.64 27.90
CA PHE A 21 48.61 23.67 26.81
C PHE A 21 47.62 22.51 27.00
N ALA A 22 47.57 21.92 28.20
CA ALA A 22 46.62 20.85 28.53
C ALA A 22 45.16 21.32 28.41
N ARG A 23 44.86 22.56 28.81
CA ARG A 23 43.53 23.16 28.65
C ARG A 23 43.16 23.36 27.19
N GLU A 24 44.12 23.75 26.35
CA GLU A 24 43.93 23.87 24.90
C GLU A 24 43.58 22.51 24.27
N GLU A 25 44.35 21.45 24.56
CA GLU A 25 44.09 20.10 24.05
C GLU A 25 42.73 19.54 24.51
N ILE A 26 42.35 19.81 25.76
CA ILE A 26 41.04 19.43 26.29
C ILE A 26 39.91 20.17 25.57
N ASN A 27 40.05 21.47 25.31
CA ASN A 27 39.05 22.23 24.57
C ASN A 27 38.89 21.73 23.12
N VAL A 28 40.01 21.47 22.42
CA VAL A 28 39.99 20.96 21.03
C VAL A 28 39.35 19.57 20.95
N THR A 29 39.63 18.68 21.90
CA THR A 29 39.01 17.35 21.95
C THR A 29 37.51 17.40 22.25
N MET A 30 37.06 18.30 23.12
CA MET A 30 35.64 18.53 23.38
C MET A 30 34.89 19.08 22.16
N GLU A 31 35.46 20.07 21.45
CA GLU A 31 34.88 20.60 20.22
C GLU A 31 34.78 19.54 19.12
N MET A 32 35.82 18.72 18.96
CA MET A 32 35.84 17.63 17.99
C MET A 32 34.82 16.54 18.32
N GLN A 33 34.59 16.23 19.60
CA GLN A 33 33.53 15.32 20.04
C GLN A 33 32.12 15.89 19.80
N ALA A 34 31.91 17.18 20.06
CA ALA A 34 30.64 17.87 19.80
C ALA A 34 30.31 17.95 18.30
N ALA A 35 31.30 18.26 17.46
CA ALA A 35 31.12 18.27 16.01
C ALA A 35 30.79 16.85 15.48
N LYS A 36 31.47 15.83 16.00
CA LYS A 36 31.25 14.42 15.59
C LYS A 36 29.88 13.92 16.04
N SER A 37 29.40 14.30 17.22
CA SER A 37 28.06 13.93 17.71
C SER A 37 26.94 14.65 16.93
N LEU A 38 27.13 15.91 16.56
CA LEU A 38 26.21 16.66 15.68
C LEU A 38 26.13 16.05 14.28
N MET A 39 27.28 15.70 13.68
CA MET A 39 27.32 15.01 12.38
C MET A 39 26.64 13.64 12.46
N LEU A 40 26.86 12.89 13.54
CA LEU A 40 26.22 11.60 13.75
C LEU A 40 24.69 11.73 13.90
N ASN A 41 24.21 12.74 14.64
CA ASN A 41 22.78 13.01 14.80
C ASN A 41 22.12 13.45 13.49
N ARG A 42 22.80 14.27 12.67
CA ARG A 42 22.32 14.64 11.33
C ARG A 42 22.17 13.41 10.42
N LYS A 43 23.18 12.53 10.38
CA LYS A 43 23.11 11.29 9.57
C LYS A 43 22.03 10.33 10.08
N LYS A 44 21.88 10.19 11.40
CA LYS A 44 20.79 9.40 11.99
C LYS A 44 19.41 9.93 11.61
N LEU A 45 19.24 11.26 11.65
CA LEU A 45 18.00 11.91 11.24
C LEU A 45 17.74 11.73 9.74
N GLU A 46 18.75 11.87 8.91
CA GLU A 46 18.66 11.66 7.46
C GLU A 46 18.25 10.22 7.12
N ILE A 47 18.89 9.22 7.72
CA ILE A 47 18.53 7.81 7.54
C ILE A 47 17.11 7.55 8.05
N PHE A 48 16.76 8.07 9.23
CA PHE A 48 15.41 7.91 9.78
C PHE A 48 14.33 8.51 8.85
N LEU A 49 14.59 9.68 8.26
CA LEU A 49 13.69 10.33 7.30
C LEU A 49 13.63 9.59 5.97
N LEU A 50 14.73 8.98 5.51
CA LEU A 50 14.76 8.17 4.29
C LEU A 50 14.02 6.84 4.47
N ASP A 51 14.18 6.21 5.64
CA ASP A 51 13.48 4.97 6.00
C ASP A 51 11.96 5.19 6.14
N HIS A 52 11.53 6.41 6.52
CA HIS A 52 10.12 6.80 6.66
C HIS A 52 9.68 7.85 5.64
N ALA A 53 10.31 7.87 4.46
CA ALA A 53 10.11 8.93 3.49
C ALA A 53 8.64 9.03 3.04
N ILE A 54 7.96 7.89 2.88
CA ILE A 54 6.56 7.84 2.43
C ILE A 54 5.62 8.39 3.52
N GLU A 55 5.85 8.03 4.78
CA GLU A 55 5.08 8.52 5.92
C GLU A 55 5.25 10.03 6.10
N VAL A 56 6.50 10.51 5.99
CA VAL A 56 6.81 11.94 6.07
C VAL A 56 6.13 12.70 4.93
N ILE A 57 6.24 12.20 3.69
CA ILE A 57 5.57 12.79 2.51
C ILE A 57 4.05 12.82 2.73
N LEU A 58 3.46 11.73 3.24
CA LEU A 58 2.03 11.67 3.54
C LEU A 58 1.63 12.72 4.57
N ILE A 59 2.34 12.85 5.69
CA ILE A 59 2.04 13.83 6.74
C ILE A 59 2.13 15.25 6.19
N VAL A 60 3.18 15.57 5.44
CA VAL A 60 3.36 16.89 4.81
C VAL A 60 2.21 17.17 3.84
N LEU A 61 1.84 16.20 2.99
CA LEU A 61 0.73 16.34 2.06
C LEU A 61 -0.60 16.58 2.80
N MET A 62 -0.86 15.83 3.87
CA MET A 62 -2.05 15.98 4.71
C MET A 62 -2.14 17.39 5.32
N LEU A 63 -1.03 17.93 5.82
CA LEU A 63 -0.97 19.28 6.37
C LEU A 63 -1.23 20.34 5.29
N VAL A 64 -0.57 20.24 4.15
CA VAL A 64 -0.74 21.19 3.04
C VAL A 64 -2.18 21.18 2.53
N LEU A 65 -2.77 20.01 2.30
CA LEU A 65 -4.15 19.90 1.83
C LEU A 65 -5.16 20.38 2.88
N SER A 66 -4.92 20.11 4.16
CA SER A 66 -5.76 20.61 5.26
C SER A 66 -5.86 22.13 5.31
N LEU A 67 -4.75 22.81 5.02
CA LEU A 67 -4.68 24.27 5.07
C LEU A 67 -5.16 24.94 3.78
N ASN A 68 -4.98 24.30 2.61
CA ASN A 68 -5.21 24.93 1.31
C ASN A 68 -6.52 24.50 0.62
N VAL A 69 -7.13 23.38 1.02
CA VAL A 69 -8.33 22.84 0.36
C VAL A 69 -9.53 22.89 1.29
N SER A 70 -10.47 23.79 0.99
CA SER A 70 -11.74 23.88 1.71
C SER A 70 -12.49 22.55 1.63
N GLY A 71 -12.84 21.97 2.78
CA GLY A 71 -13.57 20.71 2.84
C GLY A 71 -12.71 19.44 2.96
N PHE A 72 -11.38 19.55 2.90
CA PHE A 72 -10.47 18.39 3.01
C PHE A 72 -10.67 17.62 4.34
N MET A 73 -10.78 18.34 5.44
CA MET A 73 -10.98 17.75 6.78
C MET A 73 -12.45 17.40 7.09
N THR A 74 -13.36 17.44 6.13
CA THR A 74 -14.76 17.05 6.36
C THR A 74 -14.90 15.54 6.51
N TRP A 75 -15.82 15.10 7.38
CA TRP A 75 -16.12 13.68 7.56
C TRP A 75 -16.50 12.98 6.25
N SER A 76 -17.22 13.68 5.37
CA SER A 76 -17.61 13.15 4.06
C SER A 76 -16.38 12.85 3.18
N ASN A 77 -15.41 13.77 3.12
CA ASN A 77 -14.18 13.56 2.35
C ASN A 77 -13.36 12.38 2.90
N TRP A 78 -13.18 12.32 4.23
CA TRP A 78 -12.50 11.20 4.88
C TRP A 78 -13.17 9.85 4.63
N MET A 79 -14.51 9.79 4.74
CA MET A 79 -15.26 8.58 4.44
C MET A 79 -15.14 8.18 2.97
N ASN A 80 -15.09 9.13 2.04
CA ASN A 80 -14.88 8.83 0.62
C ASN A 80 -13.47 8.26 0.36
N ILE A 81 -12.44 8.82 0.99
CA ILE A 81 -11.07 8.29 0.92
C ILE A 81 -11.01 6.86 1.47
N LEU A 82 -11.61 6.61 2.63
CA LEU A 82 -11.63 5.28 3.26
C LEU A 82 -12.40 4.27 2.41
N ARG A 83 -13.57 4.63 1.86
CA ARG A 83 -14.35 3.78 0.94
C ARG A 83 -13.57 3.43 -0.33
N ALA A 84 -12.89 4.40 -0.95
CA ALA A 84 -12.08 4.20 -2.15
C ALA A 84 -10.87 3.26 -1.93
N ASN A 85 -10.42 3.11 -0.68
CA ASN A 85 -9.33 2.23 -0.31
C ASN A 85 -9.79 0.90 0.33
N SER A 86 -11.01 0.84 0.87
CA SER A 86 -11.59 -0.36 1.47
C SER A 86 -11.53 -1.57 0.53
N LEU A 87 -11.94 -1.39 -0.75
CA LEU A 87 -11.90 -2.47 -1.74
C LEU A 87 -10.47 -2.97 -1.96
N LYS A 88 -9.49 -2.07 -2.07
CA LYS A 88 -8.07 -2.43 -2.22
C LYS A 88 -7.54 -3.16 -0.99
N GLY A 89 -7.97 -2.77 0.21
CA GLY A 89 -7.62 -3.44 1.47
C GLY A 89 -8.14 -4.88 1.54
N VAL A 90 -9.40 -5.11 1.16
CA VAL A 90 -9.99 -6.47 1.10
C VAL A 90 -9.25 -7.33 0.07
N ILE A 91 -8.95 -6.77 -1.11
CA ILE A 91 -8.17 -7.46 -2.14
C ILE A 91 -6.77 -7.80 -1.62
N ALA A 92 -6.09 -6.85 -0.97
CA ALA A 92 -4.76 -7.05 -0.42
C ALA A 92 -4.74 -8.21 0.59
N PHE A 93 -5.78 -8.32 1.44
CA PHE A 93 -5.92 -9.45 2.37
C PHE A 93 -6.06 -10.80 1.65
N GLY A 94 -6.81 -10.87 0.55
CA GLY A 94 -6.84 -12.08 -0.28
C GLY A 94 -5.49 -12.39 -0.93
N MET A 95 -4.81 -11.35 -1.42
CA MET A 95 -3.51 -11.48 -2.08
C MET A 95 -2.38 -11.91 -1.14
N THR A 96 -2.47 -11.66 0.18
CA THR A 96 -1.46 -12.17 1.12
C THR A 96 -1.38 -13.69 1.09
N MET A 97 -2.52 -14.39 0.98
CA MET A 97 -2.55 -15.85 0.90
C MET A 97 -1.84 -16.36 -0.38
N VAL A 98 -2.02 -15.64 -1.50
CA VAL A 98 -1.35 -15.95 -2.77
C VAL A 98 0.17 -15.76 -2.66
N ILE A 99 0.61 -14.68 -2.01
CA ILE A 99 2.03 -14.38 -1.81
C ILE A 99 2.68 -15.37 -0.84
N ILE A 100 2.00 -15.77 0.23
CA ILE A 100 2.48 -16.79 1.17
C ILE A 100 2.69 -18.13 0.45
N ALA A 101 1.84 -18.45 -0.54
CA ALA A 101 2.01 -19.60 -1.41
C ALA A 101 3.15 -19.45 -2.45
N ASN A 102 3.89 -18.33 -2.42
CA ASN A 102 4.93 -17.96 -3.38
C ASN A 102 4.42 -17.89 -4.84
N LEU A 103 3.16 -17.46 -5.01
CA LEU A 103 2.50 -17.28 -6.30
C LEU A 103 2.27 -15.79 -6.58
N ILE A 104 2.02 -15.47 -7.85
CA ILE A 104 1.68 -14.12 -8.32
C ILE A 104 0.29 -14.18 -8.95
N ASP A 105 -0.59 -13.24 -8.60
CA ASP A 105 -1.90 -13.06 -9.25
C ASP A 105 -2.11 -11.63 -9.74
N LEU A 106 -2.08 -11.47 -11.07
CA LEU A 106 -2.35 -10.22 -11.76
C LEU A 106 -3.85 -10.04 -12.10
N SER A 107 -4.61 -11.11 -12.08
CA SER A 107 -5.99 -11.15 -12.56
C SER A 107 -7.01 -10.65 -11.54
N VAL A 108 -6.63 -10.48 -10.27
CA VAL A 108 -7.54 -10.11 -9.18
C VAL A 108 -8.36 -8.85 -9.50
N GLY A 109 -7.75 -7.83 -10.11
CA GLY A 109 -8.44 -6.60 -10.49
C GLY A 109 -9.51 -6.83 -11.57
N SER A 110 -9.19 -7.62 -12.60
CA SER A 110 -10.13 -7.98 -13.65
C SER A 110 -11.22 -8.94 -13.18
N THR A 111 -10.92 -9.83 -12.22
CA THR A 111 -11.92 -10.70 -11.58
C THR A 111 -12.93 -9.85 -10.82
N VAL A 112 -12.46 -8.90 -10.00
CA VAL A 112 -13.33 -7.96 -9.27
C VAL A 112 -14.18 -7.12 -10.23
N ALA A 113 -13.59 -6.61 -11.32
CA ALA A 113 -14.31 -5.84 -12.34
C ALA A 113 -15.42 -6.66 -12.99
N LEU A 114 -15.11 -7.89 -13.43
CA LEU A 114 -16.09 -8.77 -14.05
C LEU A 114 -17.20 -9.18 -13.06
N SER A 115 -16.85 -9.55 -11.83
CA SER A 115 -17.82 -9.85 -10.76
C SER A 115 -18.76 -8.67 -10.52
N GLY A 116 -18.25 -7.44 -10.36
CA GLY A 116 -19.10 -6.27 -10.15
C GLY A 116 -20.07 -6.00 -11.31
N VAL A 117 -19.58 -6.12 -12.55
CA VAL A 117 -20.40 -5.95 -13.75
C VAL A 117 -21.46 -7.06 -13.88
N ILE A 118 -21.14 -8.31 -13.53
CA ILE A 118 -22.11 -9.41 -13.52
C ILE A 118 -23.22 -9.14 -12.52
N VAL A 119 -22.90 -8.77 -11.27
CA VAL A 119 -23.92 -8.43 -10.26
C VAL A 119 -24.81 -7.31 -10.81
N ALA A 120 -24.22 -6.23 -11.34
CA ALA A 120 -24.96 -5.10 -11.90
C ALA A 120 -25.89 -5.52 -13.04
N ARG A 121 -25.38 -6.31 -13.98
CA ARG A 121 -26.11 -6.71 -15.18
C ARG A 121 -27.25 -7.67 -14.86
N VAL A 122 -26.97 -8.69 -14.05
CA VAL A 122 -27.98 -9.67 -13.61
C VAL A 122 -29.08 -8.99 -12.81
N CYS A 123 -28.72 -8.11 -11.88
CA CYS A 123 -29.70 -7.41 -11.07
C CYS A 123 -30.64 -6.57 -11.95
N ARG A 124 -30.08 -5.80 -12.88
CA ARG A 124 -30.83 -4.96 -13.81
C ARG A 124 -31.73 -5.78 -14.75
N ASP A 125 -31.18 -6.80 -15.38
CA ASP A 125 -31.89 -7.56 -16.42
C ASP A 125 -33.00 -8.44 -15.82
N LEU A 126 -32.79 -9.02 -14.62
CA LEU A 126 -33.83 -9.78 -13.91
C LEU A 126 -34.91 -8.89 -13.28
N ALA A 127 -34.53 -7.73 -12.72
CA ALA A 127 -35.51 -6.77 -12.19
C ALA A 127 -36.38 -6.19 -13.31
N ALA A 128 -35.81 -5.92 -14.49
CA ALA A 128 -36.58 -5.52 -15.67
C ALA A 128 -37.56 -6.61 -16.13
N GLY A 129 -37.26 -7.88 -15.87
CA GLY A 129 -38.16 -9.01 -16.10
C GLY A 129 -39.24 -9.19 -15.03
N GLY A 130 -39.34 -8.29 -14.05
CA GLY A 130 -40.34 -8.33 -12.97
C GLY A 130 -39.94 -9.16 -11.76
N MET A 131 -38.69 -9.63 -11.67
CA MET A 131 -38.19 -10.32 -10.48
C MET A 131 -37.97 -9.33 -9.33
N ASP A 132 -38.18 -9.79 -8.10
CA ASP A 132 -37.81 -9.03 -6.91
C ASP A 132 -36.32 -8.64 -6.93
N LEU A 133 -36.04 -7.37 -6.61
CA LEU A 133 -34.72 -6.79 -6.71
C LEU A 133 -33.73 -7.43 -5.73
N THR A 134 -34.20 -7.88 -4.56
CA THR A 134 -33.35 -8.57 -3.59
C THR A 134 -32.92 -9.93 -4.12
N LEU A 135 -33.87 -10.70 -4.66
CA LEU A 135 -33.58 -11.99 -5.26
C LEU A 135 -32.62 -11.86 -6.46
N ALA A 136 -32.88 -10.90 -7.35
CA ALA A 136 -32.02 -10.63 -8.50
C ALA A 136 -30.56 -10.30 -8.08
N CYS A 137 -30.40 -9.50 -7.03
CA CYS A 137 -29.09 -9.17 -6.47
C CYS A 137 -28.38 -10.39 -5.87
N ILE A 138 -29.09 -11.24 -5.12
CA ILE A 138 -28.53 -12.48 -4.54
C ILE A 138 -28.07 -13.44 -5.64
N ILE A 139 -28.84 -13.58 -6.72
CA ILE A 139 -28.46 -14.39 -7.89
C ILE A 139 -27.18 -13.82 -8.53
N GLY A 140 -27.12 -12.50 -8.74
CA GLY A 140 -25.93 -11.84 -9.27
C GLY A 140 -24.67 -12.09 -8.42
N ILE A 141 -24.79 -11.98 -7.09
CA ILE A 141 -23.71 -12.27 -6.14
C ILE A 141 -23.28 -13.73 -6.24
N THR A 142 -24.24 -14.66 -6.28
CA THR A 142 -23.97 -16.10 -6.35
C THR A 142 -23.23 -16.47 -7.64
N ILE A 143 -23.68 -15.97 -8.80
CA ILE A 143 -23.01 -16.19 -10.08
C ILE A 143 -21.58 -15.63 -10.05
N SER A 144 -21.41 -14.43 -9.50
CA SER A 144 -20.11 -13.78 -9.42
C SER A 144 -19.13 -14.52 -8.50
N LEU A 145 -19.64 -15.09 -7.40
CA LEU A 145 -18.85 -15.91 -6.47
C LEU A 145 -18.41 -17.21 -7.13
N LEU A 146 -19.33 -17.91 -7.80
CA LEU A 146 -19.03 -19.14 -8.54
C LEU A 146 -17.99 -18.90 -9.63
N LEU A 147 -18.08 -17.77 -10.35
CA LEU A 147 -17.08 -17.37 -11.34
C LEU A 147 -15.70 -17.16 -10.69
N ALA A 148 -15.63 -16.42 -9.57
CA ALA A 148 -14.36 -16.18 -8.89
C ALA A 148 -13.71 -17.48 -8.40
N VAL A 149 -14.50 -18.41 -7.86
CA VAL A 149 -14.04 -19.75 -7.47
C VAL A 149 -13.55 -20.53 -8.68
N ALA A 150 -14.27 -20.50 -9.79
CA ALA A 150 -13.87 -21.17 -11.03
C ALA A 150 -12.53 -20.62 -11.57
N VAL A 151 -12.34 -19.30 -11.56
CA VAL A 151 -11.08 -18.66 -11.96
C VAL A 151 -9.93 -19.10 -11.06
N GLY A 152 -10.11 -19.07 -9.73
CA GLY A 152 -9.09 -19.51 -8.78
C GLY A 152 -8.74 -20.99 -8.92
N TYR A 153 -9.74 -21.85 -9.13
CA TYR A 153 -9.54 -23.27 -9.42
C TYR A 153 -8.74 -23.46 -10.70
N MET A 154 -9.09 -22.72 -11.77
CA MET A 154 -8.42 -22.77 -13.05
C MET A 154 -6.94 -22.37 -12.93
N HIS A 155 -6.63 -21.33 -12.15
CA HIS A 155 -5.25 -20.96 -11.85
C HIS A 155 -4.50 -22.07 -11.13
N GLY A 156 -5.07 -22.64 -10.07
CA GLY A 156 -4.48 -23.75 -9.33
C GLY A 156 -4.23 -24.97 -10.23
N PHE A 157 -5.18 -25.29 -11.11
CA PHE A 157 -5.06 -26.39 -12.07
C PHE A 157 -3.90 -26.17 -13.05
N PHE A 158 -3.80 -25.00 -13.69
CA PHE A 158 -2.74 -24.74 -14.67
C PHE A 158 -1.37 -24.60 -14.01
N CYS A 159 -1.29 -24.02 -12.82
CA CYS A 159 -0.02 -23.90 -12.10
C CYS A 159 0.47 -25.26 -11.61
N HIS A 160 -0.40 -26.08 -11.01
CA HIS A 160 0.02 -27.33 -10.37
C HIS A 160 0.07 -28.52 -11.34
N LYS A 161 -0.94 -28.68 -12.21
CA LYS A 161 -1.05 -29.84 -13.09
C LYS A 161 -0.41 -29.63 -14.45
N ALA A 162 -0.52 -28.43 -15.02
CA ALA A 162 0.09 -28.11 -16.32
C ALA A 162 1.52 -27.54 -16.18
N GLY A 163 2.01 -27.30 -14.97
CA GLY A 163 3.36 -26.79 -14.71
C GLY A 163 3.61 -25.39 -15.28
N MET A 164 2.55 -24.62 -15.54
CA MET A 164 2.68 -23.29 -16.13
C MET A 164 3.09 -22.26 -15.07
N PRO A 165 4.00 -21.32 -15.38
CA PRO A 165 4.35 -20.25 -14.45
C PRO A 165 3.11 -19.41 -14.06
N PRO A 166 2.87 -19.14 -12.76
CA PRO A 166 1.67 -18.43 -12.26
C PRO A 166 1.46 -17.05 -12.89
N PHE A 167 2.55 -16.33 -13.14
CA PHE A 167 2.53 -15.03 -13.82
C PHE A 167 1.87 -15.11 -15.20
N ILE A 168 2.17 -16.14 -16.00
CA ILE A 168 1.62 -16.29 -17.35
C ILE A 168 0.13 -16.61 -17.28
N VAL A 169 -0.25 -17.56 -16.41
CA VAL A 169 -1.65 -17.99 -16.23
C VAL A 169 -2.53 -16.81 -15.81
N THR A 170 -2.05 -16.00 -14.86
CA THR A 170 -2.80 -14.86 -14.34
C THR A 170 -2.77 -13.65 -15.27
N LEU A 171 -1.71 -13.44 -16.07
CA LEU A 171 -1.67 -12.42 -17.13
C LEU A 171 -2.67 -12.72 -18.27
N VAL A 172 -2.77 -13.98 -18.69
CA VAL A 172 -3.76 -14.40 -19.71
C VAL A 172 -5.16 -14.23 -19.16
N SER A 173 -5.39 -14.69 -17.93
CA SER A 173 -6.67 -14.51 -17.24
C SER A 173 -7.02 -13.04 -17.07
N TYR A 174 -6.06 -12.19 -16.73
CA TYR A 174 -6.26 -10.75 -16.61
C TYR A 174 -6.87 -10.15 -17.89
N ASN A 175 -6.24 -10.42 -19.04
CA ASN A 175 -6.72 -9.90 -20.32
C ASN A 175 -8.10 -10.48 -20.70
N ALA A 176 -8.30 -11.78 -20.50
CA ALA A 176 -9.56 -12.44 -20.82
C ALA A 176 -10.72 -11.92 -19.97
N LEU A 177 -10.55 -11.86 -18.65
CA LEU A 177 -11.58 -11.39 -17.72
C LEU A 177 -11.86 -9.90 -17.89
N TYR A 178 -10.83 -9.09 -18.16
CA TYR A 178 -10.99 -7.67 -18.44
C TYR A 178 -11.78 -7.43 -19.74
N GLY A 179 -11.46 -8.18 -20.81
CA GLY A 179 -12.22 -8.14 -22.06
C GLY A 179 -13.68 -8.55 -21.86
N LEU A 180 -13.92 -9.63 -21.13
CA LEU A 180 -15.28 -10.07 -20.79
C LEU A 180 -16.04 -9.01 -19.96
N ALA A 181 -15.39 -8.36 -19.00
CA ALA A 181 -16.01 -7.28 -18.23
C ALA A 181 -16.44 -6.12 -19.14
N GLY A 182 -15.60 -5.75 -20.11
CA GLY A 182 -15.93 -4.77 -21.14
C GLY A 182 -17.14 -5.18 -21.99
N MET A 183 -17.20 -6.45 -22.40
CA MET A 183 -18.33 -6.99 -23.18
C MET A 183 -19.64 -7.00 -22.37
N VAL A 184 -19.62 -7.43 -21.11
CA VAL A 184 -20.84 -7.49 -20.29
C VAL A 184 -21.35 -6.09 -19.92
N SER A 185 -20.43 -5.15 -19.68
CA SER A 185 -20.77 -3.74 -19.42
C SER A 185 -21.16 -2.97 -20.68
N GLN A 186 -20.85 -3.48 -21.87
CA GLN A 186 -20.98 -2.77 -23.15
C GLN A 186 -20.17 -1.46 -23.17
N GLY A 187 -19.12 -1.36 -22.35
CA GLY A 187 -18.28 -0.16 -22.22
C GLY A 187 -18.92 1.00 -21.46
N PHE A 188 -20.13 0.83 -20.90
CA PHE A 188 -20.83 1.87 -20.15
C PHE A 188 -21.09 1.45 -18.69
N PRO A 189 -21.16 2.41 -17.76
CA PRO A 189 -21.55 2.11 -16.39
C PRO A 189 -22.99 1.58 -16.34
N ILE A 190 -23.21 0.46 -15.65
CA ILE A 190 -24.54 -0.10 -15.42
C ILE A 190 -25.12 0.60 -14.19
N ALA A 191 -26.20 1.37 -14.38
CA ALA A 191 -26.78 2.21 -13.35
C ALA A 191 -27.38 1.39 -12.17
N ASN A 192 -27.23 1.95 -10.96
CA ASN A 192 -27.63 1.39 -9.66
C ASN A 192 -29.08 0.93 -9.59
N GLN A 193 -29.30 -0.35 -9.87
CA GLN A 193 -30.51 -1.07 -9.52
C GLN A 193 -30.12 -2.12 -8.48
N TYR A 194 -29.95 -1.69 -7.24
CA TYR A 194 -29.59 -2.58 -6.13
C TYR A 194 -30.55 -2.36 -4.96
N PRO A 195 -30.85 -3.41 -4.19
CA PRO A 195 -31.66 -3.26 -2.98
C PRO A 195 -30.90 -2.42 -1.94
N GLU A 196 -31.65 -1.73 -1.06
CA GLU A 196 -31.07 -0.77 -0.11
C GLU A 196 -30.01 -1.40 0.79
N TRP A 197 -30.24 -2.61 1.28
CA TRP A 197 -29.26 -3.33 2.12
C TRP A 197 -27.90 -3.50 1.43
N PHE A 198 -27.88 -3.70 0.11
CA PHE A 198 -26.64 -3.87 -0.65
C PHE A 198 -25.90 -2.54 -0.78
N ASN A 199 -26.63 -1.44 -1.00
CA ASN A 199 -26.06 -0.09 -1.01
C ASN A 199 -25.52 0.32 0.36
N VAL A 200 -26.20 -0.05 1.44
CA VAL A 200 -25.73 0.23 2.81
C VAL A 200 -24.46 -0.57 3.12
N LEU A 201 -24.41 -1.86 2.77
CA LEU A 201 -23.23 -2.70 3.00
C LEU A 201 -22.02 -2.24 2.17
N GLY A 202 -22.21 -1.93 0.88
CA GLY A 202 -21.11 -1.54 -0.02
C GLY A 202 -20.72 -0.06 0.10
N GLY A 203 -21.70 0.80 0.31
CA GLY A 203 -21.51 2.25 0.37
C GLY A 203 -21.28 2.79 1.77
N GLY A 204 -21.61 2.05 2.83
CA GLY A 204 -21.48 2.51 4.23
C GLY A 204 -22.19 3.84 4.47
N ARG A 205 -23.31 4.09 3.78
CA ARG A 205 -24.16 5.27 3.93
C ARG A 205 -25.40 4.83 4.69
N ILE A 206 -25.44 5.15 5.97
CA ILE A 206 -26.66 5.03 6.77
C ILE A 206 -27.34 6.39 6.59
N ASN A 207 -28.43 6.42 5.82
CA ASN A 207 -29.26 7.62 5.69
C ASN A 207 -30.09 7.83 6.95
#